data_AF-A0A1H8YB92-F1
#
_entry.id   AF-A0A1H8YB92-F1
#
_cell.length_a   1.000
_cell.length_b   1.000
_cell.length_c   1.000
_cell.angle_alpha   90.00
_cell.angle_beta   90.00
_cell.angle_gamma   90.00
#
_symmetry.space_group_name_H-M   'P 1'
#
loop_
_entity.id
_entity.type
_entity.pdbx_description
1 polymer ?
#
loop_
_entity_poly.entity_id
_entity_poly.type
_entity_poly.pdbx_seq_one_letter_code
_entity_poly.pdbx_strand_id
1 'polypeptide(L)'
;MVRRRGNPFASQVKRLPHKALMRHEDPLRLSDNDELMSVMVSIAGGAECLAYAGTRGNELYCRVLSFDTAEKARAMQTWIETSGIENRAVPVPVNYPQLKVGRG
;
A
#
# COMPACT_ATOMS: atom_id res chain seq x y z
N MET A 1 33.74 -13.20 -2.17
CA MET A 1 32.51 -13.43 -2.95
C MET A 1 31.32 -13.24 -2.01
N VAL A 2 30.71 -12.04 -1.99
CA VAL A 2 29.54 -11.76 -1.13
C VAL A 2 28.37 -12.53 -1.71
N ARG A 3 27.92 -13.60 -1.04
CA ARG A 3 26.63 -14.24 -1.36
C ARG A 3 25.57 -13.15 -1.18
N ARG A 4 25.03 -12.61 -2.29
CA ARG A 4 23.85 -11.76 -2.25
C ARG A 4 22.75 -12.61 -1.61
N ARG A 5 22.46 -12.39 -0.32
CA ARG A 5 21.26 -12.95 0.32
C ARG A 5 20.10 -12.56 -0.59
N GLY A 6 19.37 -13.54 -1.10
CA GLY A 6 18.23 -13.29 -1.98
C GLY A 6 17.31 -12.28 -1.31
N ASN A 7 16.83 -11.30 -2.08
CA ASN A 7 15.98 -10.25 -1.52
C ASN A 7 14.69 -10.91 -0.97
N PRO A 8 14.47 -10.92 0.35
CA PRO A 8 13.31 -11.58 0.96
C PRO A 8 11.99 -11.01 0.41
N PHE A 9 11.96 -9.71 0.09
CA PHE A 9 10.83 -9.05 -0.55
C PHE A 9 10.55 -9.64 -1.94
N ALA A 10 11.57 -9.85 -2.77
CA ALA A 10 11.40 -10.44 -4.09
C ALA A 10 10.92 -11.90 -4.02
N SER A 11 11.35 -12.65 -3.01
CA SER A 11 10.84 -14.00 -2.73
C SER A 11 9.38 -13.97 -2.29
N GLN A 12 8.99 -13.00 -1.47
CA GLN A 12 7.61 -12.83 -1.01
C GLN A 12 6.67 -12.42 -2.15
N VAL A 13 7.08 -11.49 -3.00
CA VAL A 13 6.33 -11.10 -4.21
C VAL A 13 6.12 -12.29 -5.15
N LYS A 14 7.10 -13.20 -5.25
CA LYS A 14 6.93 -14.45 -6.03
C LYS A 14 5.90 -15.42 -5.43
N ARG A 15 5.74 -15.43 -4.09
CA ARG A 15 4.73 -16.26 -3.40
C ARG A 15 3.33 -15.68 -3.48
N LEU A 16 3.20 -14.37 -3.72
CA LEU A 16 1.93 -13.64 -3.79
C LEU A 16 1.70 -13.12 -5.22
N PRO A 17 1.31 -14.00 -6.17
CA PRO A 17 1.20 -13.63 -7.57
C PRO A 17 -0.01 -12.74 -7.87
N HIS A 18 -1.02 -12.71 -7.00
CA HIS A 18 -2.27 -12.01 -7.24
C HIS A 18 -2.23 -10.61 -6.63
N LYS A 19 -2.55 -9.60 -7.43
CA LYS A 19 -2.37 -8.20 -7.07
C LYS A 19 -3.64 -7.41 -7.28
N ALA A 20 -3.98 -6.56 -6.31
CA ALA A 20 -4.87 -5.43 -6.49
C ALA A 20 -4.02 -4.16 -6.63
N LEU A 21 -4.45 -3.28 -7.52
CA LEU A 21 -3.76 -2.02 -7.81
C LEU A 21 -4.66 -0.88 -7.40
N MET A 22 -4.15 -0.03 -6.53
CA MET A 22 -4.77 1.23 -6.13
C MET A 22 -4.00 2.38 -6.77
N ARG A 23 -4.64 3.13 -7.65
CA ARG A 23 -4.09 4.34 -8.26
C ARG A 23 -4.30 5.49 -7.29
N HIS A 24 -3.22 5.94 -6.65
CA HIS A 24 -3.27 7.16 -5.86
C HIS A 24 -1.92 7.86 -5.97
N GLU A 25 -1.95 9.02 -6.63
CA GLU A 25 -0.76 9.83 -6.89
C GLU A 25 -0.27 10.54 -5.62
N ASP A 26 -1.19 10.80 -4.68
CA ASP A 26 -0.93 11.55 -3.47
C ASP A 26 -0.71 10.65 -2.23
N PRO A 27 0.01 11.14 -1.21
CA PRO A 27 0.11 10.45 0.07
C PRO A 27 -1.26 10.32 0.73
N LEU A 28 -1.65 9.08 1.04
CA LEU A 28 -2.83 8.80 1.87
C LEU A 28 -2.73 9.52 3.22
N ARG A 29 -3.89 9.95 3.75
CA ARG A 29 -3.99 10.30 5.17
C ARG A 29 -3.64 9.08 6.00
N LEU A 30 -3.11 9.30 7.20
CA LEU A 30 -2.82 8.20 8.13
C LEU A 30 -4.08 7.35 8.40
N SER A 31 -5.23 7.98 8.59
CA SER A 31 -6.52 7.31 8.80
C SER A 31 -6.94 6.44 7.61
N ASP A 32 -6.75 6.94 6.39
CA ASP A 32 -7.06 6.19 5.17
C ASP A 32 -6.07 5.03 4.98
N ASN A 33 -4.82 5.21 5.41
CA ASN A 33 -3.83 4.14 5.42
C ASN A 33 -4.18 3.03 6.42
N ASP A 34 -4.62 3.39 7.63
CA ASP A 34 -5.02 2.44 8.65
C ASP A 34 -6.27 1.67 8.21
N GLU A 35 -7.25 2.34 7.57
CA GLU A 35 -8.42 1.70 6.98
C GLU A 35 -8.02 0.70 5.88
N LEU A 36 -7.14 1.13 4.95
CA LEU A 36 -6.62 0.29 3.88
C LEU A 36 -5.93 -0.97 4.44
N MET A 37 -5.06 -0.81 5.44
CA MET A 37 -4.33 -1.92 6.05
C MET A 37 -5.26 -2.85 6.84
N SER A 38 -6.24 -2.30 7.57
CA SER A 38 -7.25 -3.07 8.28
C SER A 38 -8.07 -3.95 7.34
N VAL A 39 -8.56 -3.38 6.24
CA VAL A 39 -9.34 -4.12 5.24
C VAL A 39 -8.48 -5.17 4.55
N MET A 40 -7.24 -4.83 4.21
CA MET A 40 -6.29 -5.78 3.62
C MET A 40 -6.06 -6.99 4.53
N VAL A 41 -5.84 -6.78 5.83
CA VAL A 41 -5.66 -7.87 6.81
C VAL A 41 -6.94 -8.69 6.96
N SER A 42 -8.10 -8.03 6.97
CA SER A 42 -9.41 -8.71 7.03
C SER A 42 -9.62 -9.63 5.82
N ILE A 43 -9.35 -9.13 4.61
CA ILE A 43 -9.45 -9.90 3.36
C ILE A 43 -8.42 -11.03 3.31
N ALA A 44 -7.21 -10.80 3.83
CA ALA A 44 -6.18 -11.83 3.91
C ALA A 44 -6.63 -13.03 4.76
N GLY A 45 -7.49 -12.81 5.75
CA GLY A 45 -8.07 -13.88 6.58
C GLY A 45 -7.01 -14.69 7.34
N GLY A 46 -5.92 -14.02 7.77
CA GLY A 46 -4.77 -14.66 8.43
C GLY A 46 -3.73 -15.25 7.47
N ALA A 47 -3.93 -15.18 6.15
CA ALA A 47 -2.91 -15.55 5.17
C ALA A 47 -1.84 -14.46 4.96
N GLU A 48 -0.75 -14.83 4.29
CA GLU A 48 0.31 -13.88 3.92
C GLU A 48 -0.22 -12.83 2.94
N CYS A 49 0.02 -11.55 3.23
CA CYS A 49 -0.36 -10.42 2.38
C CYS A 49 0.74 -9.35 2.41
N LEU A 50 0.92 -8.61 1.31
CA LEU A 50 2.01 -7.63 1.15
C LEU A 50 1.56 -6.35 0.48
N ALA A 51 1.84 -5.20 1.08
CA ALA A 51 1.56 -3.88 0.52
C ALA A 51 2.88 -3.16 0.20
N TYR A 52 2.99 -2.60 -0.99
CA TYR A 52 4.19 -1.84 -1.38
C TYR A 52 3.88 -0.75 -2.42
N ALA A 53 4.78 0.23 -2.53
CA ALA A 53 4.70 1.24 -3.59
C ALA A 53 5.23 0.65 -4.90
N GLY A 54 4.39 0.62 -5.94
CA GLY A 54 4.78 0.13 -7.24
C GLY A 54 5.74 1.10 -7.92
N THR A 55 6.91 0.58 -8.32
CA THR A 55 8.00 1.43 -8.85
C THR A 55 8.24 1.23 -10.35
N ARG A 56 7.49 0.36 -11.04
CA ARG A 56 7.76 -0.03 -12.44
C ARG A 56 6.51 -0.43 -13.22
N GLY A 57 6.51 -0.14 -14.52
CA GLY A 57 5.50 -0.63 -15.47
C GLY A 57 4.08 -0.18 -15.12
N ASN A 58 3.11 -1.08 -15.21
CA ASN A 58 1.71 -0.82 -14.85
C ASN A 58 1.50 -0.61 -13.34
N GLU A 59 2.52 -0.84 -12.52
CA GLU A 59 2.49 -0.57 -11.08
C GLU A 59 3.02 0.85 -10.76
N LEU A 60 3.53 1.58 -11.75
CA LEU A 60 4.03 2.94 -11.55
C LEU A 60 2.90 3.85 -11.05
N TYR A 61 3.18 4.60 -9.97
CA TYR A 61 2.20 5.45 -9.26
C TYR A 61 1.01 4.68 -8.67
N CYS A 62 1.11 3.36 -8.56
CA CYS A 62 0.10 2.54 -7.91
C CYS A 62 0.63 2.01 -6.58
N ARG A 63 -0.24 1.94 -5.59
CA ARG A 63 -0.01 1.10 -4.41
C ARG A 63 -0.44 -0.32 -4.76
N VAL A 64 0.49 -1.25 -4.58
CA VAL A 64 0.30 -2.65 -4.93
C VAL A 64 0.00 -3.46 -3.68
N LEU A 65 -1.08 -4.22 -3.73
CA LEU A 65 -1.56 -5.07 -2.64
C LEU A 65 -1.56 -6.50 -3.14
N SER A 66 -0.63 -7.31 -2.66
CA SER A 66 -0.42 -8.69 -3.10
C SER A 66 -1.02 -9.69 -2.11
N PHE A 67 -1.67 -10.71 -2.65
CA PHE A 67 -2.39 -11.76 -1.92
C PHE A 67 -1.99 -13.15 -2.44
N ASP A 68 -2.27 -14.16 -1.63
CA ASP A 68 -2.07 -15.57 -1.91
C ASP A 68 -3.07 -16.11 -2.94
N THR A 69 -4.29 -15.56 -3.01
CA THR A 69 -5.34 -16.01 -3.94
C THR A 69 -5.92 -14.89 -4.81
N ALA A 70 -6.41 -15.27 -5.99
CA ALA A 70 -7.07 -14.36 -6.93
C ALA A 70 -8.39 -13.80 -6.40
N GLU A 71 -9.09 -14.54 -5.54
CA GLU A 71 -10.36 -14.11 -4.94
C GLU A 71 -10.14 -12.95 -3.96
N LYS A 72 -9.09 -13.03 -3.13
CA LYS A 72 -8.72 -11.97 -2.19
C LYS A 72 -8.25 -10.71 -2.92
N ALA A 73 -7.43 -10.87 -3.96
CA ALA A 73 -7.04 -9.75 -4.80
C ALA A 73 -8.25 -9.08 -5.45
N ARG A 74 -9.22 -9.86 -5.96
CA ARG A 74 -10.47 -9.32 -6.51
C ARG A 74 -11.32 -8.62 -5.46
N ALA A 75 -11.49 -9.21 -4.29
CA ALA A 75 -12.22 -8.59 -3.18
C ALA A 75 -11.60 -7.24 -2.78
N MET A 76 -10.26 -7.18 -2.74
CA MET A 76 -9.56 -5.93 -2.46
C MET A 76 -9.78 -4.89 -3.57
N GLN A 77 -9.70 -5.31 -4.84
CA GLN A 77 -9.97 -4.43 -5.98
C GLN A 77 -11.39 -3.87 -5.94
N THR A 78 -12.40 -4.72 -5.69
CA THR A 78 -13.79 -4.29 -5.55
C THR A 78 -13.99 -3.34 -4.37
N TRP A 79 -13.30 -3.57 -3.25
CA TRP A 79 -13.36 -2.64 -2.12
C TRP A 79 -12.72 -1.29 -2.46
N ILE A 80 -11.59 -1.25 -3.17
CA ILE A 80 -10.96 0.00 -3.62
C ILE A 80 -11.93 0.79 -4.50
N GLU A 81 -12.54 0.12 -5.49
CA GLU A 81 -13.51 0.73 -6.41
C GLU A 81 -14.77 1.23 -5.67
N THR A 82 -15.27 0.48 -4.68
CA THR A 82 -16.49 0.82 -3.94
C THR A 82 -16.26 1.90 -2.88
N SER A 83 -15.12 1.85 -2.19
CA SER A 83 -14.79 2.78 -1.10
C SER A 83 -14.47 4.19 -1.62
N GLY A 84 -14.11 4.31 -2.90
CA GLY A 84 -13.67 5.55 -3.50
C GLY A 84 -12.44 6.13 -2.84
N ILE A 85 -11.65 5.30 -2.14
CA ILE A 85 -10.47 5.74 -1.38
C ILE A 85 -9.43 6.44 -2.27
N GLU A 86 -9.38 6.09 -3.55
CA GLU A 86 -8.56 6.75 -4.58
C GLU A 86 -8.93 8.23 -4.81
N ASN A 87 -10.21 8.58 -4.58
CA ASN A 87 -10.73 9.93 -4.80
C ASN A 87 -10.83 10.75 -3.51
N ARG A 88 -10.41 10.21 -2.36
CA ARG A 88 -10.47 10.94 -1.09
C ARG A 88 -9.49 12.11 -1.12
N ALA A 89 -9.96 13.26 -0.68
CA ALA A 89 -9.16 14.47 -0.68
C ALA A 89 -7.91 14.30 0.18
N VAL A 90 -6.76 14.64 -0.40
CA VAL A 90 -5.44 14.68 0.23
C VAL A 90 -5.52 15.43 1.57
N PRO A 91 -4.78 15.02 2.61
CA PRO A 91 -4.67 15.85 3.81
C PRO A 91 -4.11 17.21 3.41
N VAL A 92 -4.85 18.28 3.69
CA VAL A 92 -4.33 19.64 3.51
C VAL A 92 -3.10 19.74 4.42
N PRO A 93 -1.92 20.13 3.90
CA PRO A 93 -0.75 20.31 4.74
C PRO A 93 -1.07 21.35 5.79
N VAL A 94 -1.23 20.91 7.04
CA VAL A 94 -1.51 21.82 8.14
C VAL A 94 -0.23 22.60 8.38
N ASN A 95 -0.24 23.87 7.98
CA ASN A 95 0.86 24.80 8.17
C ASN A 95 0.89 25.23 9.64
N TYR A 96 1.21 24.27 10.53
CA TYR A 96 1.57 24.62 11.89
C TYR A 96 2.86 25.44 11.81
N PRO A 97 2.96 26.60 12.48
CA PRO A 97 4.24 27.28 12.62
C PRO A 97 5.20 26.28 13.27
N GLN A 98 6.21 25.84 12.51
CA GLN A 98 7.30 25.05 13.06
C GLN A 98 7.87 25.85 14.22
N LEU A 99 7.71 25.33 15.44
CA LEU A 99 8.40 25.84 16.62
C LEU A 99 9.90 25.77 16.29
N LYS A 100 10.47 26.92 15.90
CA LYS A 100 11.91 27.10 15.82
C LYS A 100 12.42 26.89 17.24
N VAL A 101 12.96 25.70 17.51
CA VAL A 101 13.75 25.46 18.71
C VAL A 101 15.02 26.27 18.52
N GLY A 102 14.98 27.54 18.92
CA GLY A 102 16.13 28.43 18.93
C GLY A 102 17.19 27.83 19.84
N ARG A 103 18.32 27.42 19.27
CA ARG A 103 19.54 27.22 20.04
C ARG A 103 20.28 28.55 20.09
N GLY A 104 20.40 29.06 21.32
CA GLY A 104 21.45 29.91 21.89
C GLY A 104 22.07 30.98 21.00
#